data_AF-A0A351L1D9-F1
#
_entry.id   AF-A0A351L1D9-F1
#
_cell.length_a   1.000
_cell.length_b   1.000
_cell.length_c   1.000
_cell.angle_alpha   90.00
_cell.angle_beta   90.00
_cell.angle_gamma   90.00
#
_symmetry.space_group_name_H-M   'P 1'
#
loop_
_entity.id
_entity.type
_entity.pdbx_description
1 polymer ?
#
loop_
_entity_poly.entity_id
_entity_poly.type
_entity_poly.pdbx_seq_one_letter_code
_entity_poly.pdbx_strand_id
1 'polypeptide(L)'
;MSDIRVRGLRRGDRINYRGIEWRIADYNTYDDSYGYKTEEWMLKGKGQTDKPFYLLREVDPQNRDSLVNWYLAEEIGSPKIYQPNSYDNLVSRLPQAMQNREVPYPELKMFGKSYYFESKTEGSYDEGSNEIPRITWDYWDKAHNKNLALEAWPNGELHVYVSQIVKPGEFAIVKDSINKVALQWTRAVLGAAGIMLLVVGCSMFIYG
;
A
#
# COMPACT_ATOMS: atom_id res chain seq x y z
N MET A 1 17.74 8.34 -5.22
CA MET A 1 17.35 9.22 -4.08
C MET A 1 15.85 9.22 -3.77
N SER A 2 14.95 8.94 -4.72
CA SER A 2 13.50 8.80 -4.44
C SER A 2 13.15 7.47 -3.75
N ASP A 3 13.77 6.36 -4.17
CA ASP A 3 13.61 5.02 -3.58
C ASP A 3 13.84 5.02 -2.05
N ILE A 4 14.97 5.54 -1.60
CA ILE A 4 15.36 5.66 -0.18
C ILE A 4 14.30 6.44 0.64
N ARG A 5 13.63 7.41 0.02
CA ARG A 5 12.63 8.23 0.70
C ARG A 5 11.35 7.45 0.98
N VAL A 6 10.88 6.66 0.02
CA VAL A 6 9.68 5.83 0.19
C VAL A 6 9.93 4.69 1.17
N ARG A 7 11.11 4.07 1.13
CA ARG A 7 11.47 2.96 2.04
C ARG A 7 11.54 3.35 3.51
N GLY A 8 11.76 4.63 3.81
CA GLY A 8 11.76 5.17 5.17
C GLY A 8 10.37 5.36 5.77
N LEU A 9 9.29 5.18 5.00
CA LEU A 9 7.92 5.43 5.45
C LEU A 9 7.46 4.37 6.45
N ARG A 10 6.81 4.81 7.52
CA ARG A 10 6.24 3.98 8.59
C ARG A 10 4.82 4.44 8.91
N ARG A 11 4.12 3.64 9.71
CA ARG A 11 2.76 3.94 10.17
C ARG A 11 2.68 5.37 10.71
N GLY A 12 1.71 6.13 10.20
CA GLY A 12 1.52 7.54 10.54
C GLY A 12 2.03 8.52 9.48
N ASP A 13 3.04 8.13 8.69
CA ASP A 13 3.55 8.96 7.60
C ASP A 13 2.51 9.18 6.51
N ARG A 14 2.76 10.19 5.67
CA ARG A 14 1.86 10.58 4.59
C ARG A 14 2.59 10.76 3.27
N ILE A 15 1.96 10.29 2.21
CA ILE A 15 2.45 10.41 0.83
C ILE A 15 1.37 10.96 -0.07
N ASN A 16 1.77 11.67 -1.11
CA ASN A 16 0.91 12.04 -2.22
C ASN A 16 1.28 11.21 -3.45
N TYR A 17 0.27 10.63 -4.09
CA TYR A 17 0.38 9.97 -5.37
C TYR A 17 -0.73 10.46 -6.29
N ARG A 18 -0.36 11.05 -7.43
CA ARG A 18 -1.29 11.59 -8.43
C ARG A 18 -2.38 12.51 -7.83
N GLY A 19 -1.99 13.35 -6.87
CA GLY A 19 -2.88 14.32 -6.23
C GLY A 19 -3.69 13.78 -5.05
N ILE A 20 -3.64 12.47 -4.76
CA ILE A 20 -4.32 11.86 -3.61
C ILE A 20 -3.33 11.71 -2.46
N GLU A 21 -3.69 12.23 -1.29
CA GLU A 21 -2.94 12.04 -0.05
C GLU A 21 -3.36 10.73 0.64
N TRP A 22 -2.37 9.89 0.91
CA TRP A 22 -2.49 8.61 1.59
C TRP A 22 -1.74 8.66 2.91
N ARG A 23 -2.31 8.05 3.95
CA ARG A 23 -1.63 7.77 5.21
C ARG A 23 -1.16 6.32 5.22
N ILE A 24 0.07 6.09 5.70
CA ILE A 24 0.55 4.75 5.99
C ILE A 24 -0.17 4.22 7.23
N ALA A 25 -1.00 3.20 7.03
CA ALA A 25 -1.73 2.52 8.09
C ALA A 25 -0.89 1.41 8.72
N ASP A 26 -0.10 0.70 7.91
CA ASP A 26 0.75 -0.39 8.36
C ASP A 26 1.97 -0.59 7.44
N TYR A 27 2.95 -1.36 7.93
CA TYR A 27 4.16 -1.72 7.21
C TYR A 27 4.61 -3.15 7.55
N ASN A 28 4.75 -3.99 6.53
CA ASN A 28 5.16 -5.38 6.66
C ASN A 28 6.35 -5.70 5.76
N THR A 29 7.08 -6.75 6.13
CA THR A 29 8.17 -7.31 5.31
C THR A 29 8.07 -8.81 5.25
N TYR A 30 8.31 -9.36 4.07
CA TYR A 30 8.31 -10.80 3.81
C TYR A 30 9.60 -11.16 3.06
N ASP A 31 10.13 -12.35 3.30
CA ASP A 31 11.22 -12.90 2.51
C ASP A 31 11.08 -14.42 2.37
N ASP A 32 11.71 -14.97 1.34
CA ASP A 32 11.78 -16.42 1.13
C ASP A 32 13.23 -16.95 1.25
N SER A 33 13.34 -18.27 1.29
CA SER A 33 14.64 -18.97 1.37
C SER A 33 15.51 -18.80 0.12
N TYR A 34 14.96 -18.27 -0.97
CA TYR A 34 15.65 -18.00 -2.23
C TYR A 34 16.13 -16.55 -2.36
N GLY A 35 15.87 -15.72 -1.35
CA GLY A 35 16.31 -14.33 -1.26
C GLY A 35 15.37 -13.33 -1.93
N TYR A 36 14.18 -13.75 -2.36
CA TYR A 36 13.10 -12.83 -2.75
C TYR A 36 12.62 -12.08 -1.51
N LYS A 37 12.35 -10.77 -1.66
CA LYS A 37 11.92 -9.92 -0.54
C LYS A 37 10.81 -8.98 -0.95
N THR A 38 9.79 -8.86 -0.10
CA THR A 38 8.70 -7.90 -0.27
C THR A 38 8.65 -6.94 0.91
N GLU A 39 8.66 -5.64 0.63
CA GLU A 39 8.27 -4.60 1.59
C GLU A 39 6.86 -4.11 1.20
N GLU A 40 5.93 -4.08 2.15
CA GLU A 40 4.53 -3.71 1.92
C GLU A 40 4.14 -2.53 2.81
N TRP A 41 3.52 -1.51 2.23
CA TRP A 41 2.91 -0.38 2.94
C TRP A 41 1.40 -0.36 2.67
N MET A 42 0.60 -0.52 3.73
CA MET A 42 -0.84 -0.35 3.66
C MET A 42 -1.17 1.15 3.64
N LEU A 43 -1.84 1.60 2.59
CA LEU A 43 -2.24 2.98 2.35
C LEU A 43 -3.74 3.17 2.62
N LYS A 44 -4.09 4.22 3.36
CA LYS A 44 -5.48 4.66 3.56
C LYS A 44 -5.68 6.10 3.11
N GLY A 45 -6.61 6.31 2.19
CA GLY A 45 -6.92 7.62 1.63
C GLY A 45 -7.70 8.49 2.62
N LYS A 46 -7.43 9.79 2.66
CA LYS A 46 -8.18 10.71 3.52
C LYS A 46 -9.61 10.89 3.00
N GLY A 47 -10.60 10.42 3.75
CA GLY A 47 -12.02 10.55 3.40
C GLY A 47 -12.50 9.62 2.29
N GLN A 48 -11.65 8.70 1.82
CA GLN A 48 -12.08 7.56 1.02
C GLN A 48 -12.53 6.43 1.95
N THR A 49 -13.55 5.70 1.51
CA THR A 49 -14.04 4.45 2.12
C THR A 49 -12.88 3.56 2.56
N ASP A 50 -13.04 2.80 3.65
CA ASP A 50 -12.04 1.94 4.34
C ASP A 50 -11.23 0.94 3.49
N LYS A 51 -11.35 0.97 2.16
CA LYS A 51 -10.61 0.14 1.21
C LYS A 51 -9.11 0.40 1.29
N PRO A 52 -8.31 -0.61 1.64
CA PRO A 52 -6.87 -0.49 1.64
C PRO A 52 -6.30 -0.53 0.23
N PHE A 53 -5.27 0.27 0.01
CA PHE A 53 -4.33 0.11 -1.10
C PHE A 53 -3.01 -0.39 -0.53
N TYR A 54 -2.22 -1.09 -1.33
CA TYR A 54 -0.93 -1.62 -0.91
C TYR A 54 0.15 -1.11 -1.86
N LEU A 55 1.12 -0.39 -1.33
CA LEU A 55 2.35 -0.11 -2.05
C LEU A 55 3.32 -1.25 -1.75
N LEU A 56 3.79 -1.92 -2.79
CA LEU A 56 4.68 -3.07 -2.69
C LEU A 56 6.01 -2.71 -3.31
N ARG A 57 7.08 -3.18 -2.69
CA ARG A 57 8.41 -3.23 -3.28
C ARG A 57 8.91 -4.65 -3.21
N GLU A 58 9.16 -5.23 -4.37
CA GLU A 58 9.65 -6.59 -4.49
C GLU A 58 11.10 -6.56 -4.97
N VAL A 59 11.94 -7.39 -4.35
CA VAL A 59 13.33 -7.62 -4.76
C VAL A 59 13.44 -9.06 -5.18
N ASP A 60 13.61 -9.29 -6.48
CA ASP A 60 13.79 -10.61 -7.05
C ASP A 60 15.24 -10.77 -7.53
N PRO A 61 16.11 -11.48 -6.79
CA PRO A 61 17.50 -11.68 -7.19
C PRO A 61 17.66 -12.59 -8.41
N GLN A 62 16.63 -13.36 -8.77
CA GLN A 62 16.66 -14.27 -9.91
C GLN A 62 16.28 -13.56 -11.20
N ASN A 63 15.50 -12.48 -11.12
CA ASN A 63 15.14 -11.65 -12.27
C ASN A 63 16.20 -10.57 -12.55
N ARG A 64 17.11 -10.87 -13.49
CA ARG A 64 18.20 -9.96 -13.87
C ARG A 64 17.73 -8.69 -14.57
N ASP A 65 16.58 -8.74 -15.25
CA ASP A 65 16.04 -7.60 -16.00
C ASP A 65 15.29 -6.63 -15.09
N SER A 66 14.76 -7.11 -13.97
CA SER A 66 14.12 -6.27 -12.96
C SER A 66 14.35 -6.77 -11.54
N LEU A 67 15.52 -6.42 -10.99
CA LEU A 67 15.90 -6.77 -9.61
C LEU A 67 15.01 -6.13 -8.55
N VAL A 68 14.38 -4.98 -8.85
CA VAL A 68 13.52 -4.25 -7.91
C VAL A 68 12.29 -3.75 -8.65
N ASN A 69 11.12 -4.23 -8.25
CA ASN A 69 9.84 -3.81 -8.79
C ASN A 69 9.04 -3.08 -7.72
N TRP A 70 8.22 -2.13 -8.16
CA TRP A 70 7.32 -1.39 -7.30
C TRP A 70 5.91 -1.47 -7.87
N TYR A 71 4.95 -1.82 -7.02
CA TYR A 71 3.56 -1.96 -7.42
C TYR A 71 2.65 -1.16 -6.49
N LEU A 72 1.57 -0.63 -7.05
CA LEU A 72 0.44 -0.16 -6.28
C LEU A 72 -0.72 -1.11 -6.55
N ALA A 73 -1.13 -1.85 -5.52
CA ALA A 73 -2.21 -2.83 -5.56
C ALA A 73 -3.47 -2.30 -4.88
N GLU A 74 -4.60 -2.63 -5.47
CA GLU A 74 -5.95 -2.41 -4.93
C GLU A 74 -6.63 -3.75 -4.75
N GLU A 75 -7.20 -3.99 -3.57
CA GLU A 75 -8.11 -5.11 -3.36
C GLU A 75 -9.50 -4.78 -3.94
N ILE A 76 -9.97 -5.63 -4.84
CA ILE A 76 -11.23 -5.44 -5.55
C ILE A 76 -12.37 -6.05 -4.73
N GLY A 77 -13.14 -5.20 -4.07
CA GLY A 77 -14.40 -5.59 -3.45
C GLY A 77 -15.44 -6.04 -4.47
N SER A 78 -16.08 -7.19 -4.23
CA SER A 78 -17.11 -7.80 -5.10
C SER A 78 -16.69 -7.94 -6.57
N PRO A 79 -15.60 -8.69 -6.84
CA PRO A 79 -15.08 -8.84 -8.20
C PRO A 79 -16.08 -9.56 -9.11
N LYS A 80 -15.93 -9.35 -10.41
CA LYS A 80 -16.64 -10.12 -11.45
C LYS A 80 -15.63 -10.56 -12.49
N ILE A 81 -15.39 -11.86 -12.55
CA ILE A 81 -14.34 -12.47 -13.36
C ILE A 81 -15.00 -13.41 -14.36
N TYR A 82 -14.57 -13.34 -15.62
CA TYR A 82 -15.16 -14.08 -16.72
C TYR A 82 -14.10 -14.73 -17.60
N GLN A 83 -14.48 -15.76 -18.34
CA GLN A 83 -13.72 -16.16 -19.53
C GLN A 83 -14.05 -15.23 -20.72
N PRO A 84 -13.20 -15.14 -21.76
CA PRO A 84 -13.35 -14.15 -22.83
C PRO A 84 -14.68 -14.12 -23.57
N ASN A 85 -15.36 -15.27 -23.67
CA ASN A 85 -16.60 -15.49 -24.41
C ASN A 85 -17.74 -16.00 -23.51
N SER A 86 -17.65 -15.76 -22.20
CA SER A 86 -18.65 -16.21 -21.22
C SER A 86 -19.15 -15.04 -20.38
N TYR A 87 -20.42 -15.11 -19.99
CA TYR A 87 -21.03 -14.20 -19.01
C TYR A 87 -21.16 -14.85 -17.62
N ASP A 88 -20.66 -16.07 -17.47
CA ASP A 88 -20.66 -16.80 -16.21
C ASP A 88 -19.58 -16.26 -15.27
N ASN A 89 -19.99 -15.74 -14.12
CA ASN A 89 -19.07 -15.16 -13.14
C ASN A 89 -18.35 -16.28 -12.38
N LEU A 90 -17.03 -16.34 -12.54
CA LEU A 90 -16.19 -17.42 -12.01
C LEU A 90 -15.92 -17.33 -10.51
N VAL A 91 -16.21 -16.19 -9.87
CA VAL A 91 -15.72 -15.87 -8.51
C VAL A 91 -16.07 -16.93 -7.48
N SER A 92 -17.27 -17.51 -7.50
CA SER A 92 -17.68 -18.53 -6.52
C SER A 92 -17.01 -19.89 -6.70
N ARG A 93 -16.45 -20.19 -7.88
CA ARG A 93 -15.81 -21.48 -8.19
C ARG A 93 -14.28 -21.42 -8.19
N LEU A 94 -13.71 -20.23 -8.36
CA LEU A 94 -12.26 -20.04 -8.44
C LEU A 94 -11.51 -20.54 -7.19
N PRO A 95 -11.95 -20.25 -5.94
CA PRO A 95 -11.27 -20.77 -4.75
C PRO A 95 -11.15 -22.28 -4.76
N GLN A 96 -12.26 -22.99 -5.04
CA GLN A 96 -12.25 -24.44 -5.07
C GLN A 96 -11.39 -24.99 -6.20
N ALA A 97 -11.47 -24.41 -7.40
CA ALA A 97 -10.63 -24.81 -8.54
C ALA A 97 -9.14 -24.65 -8.23
N MET A 98 -8.76 -23.54 -7.59
CA MET A 98 -7.38 -23.27 -7.16
C MET A 98 -6.92 -24.28 -6.11
N GLN A 99 -7.73 -24.54 -5.08
CA GLN A 99 -7.43 -25.50 -4.02
C GLN A 99 -7.36 -26.95 -4.52
N ASN A 100 -8.18 -27.31 -5.52
CA ASN A 100 -8.14 -28.59 -6.22
C ASN A 100 -6.95 -28.73 -7.18
N ARG A 101 -6.08 -27.71 -7.29
CA ARG A 101 -4.94 -27.65 -8.19
C ARG A 101 -5.33 -27.86 -9.66
N GLU A 102 -6.50 -27.34 -10.05
CA GLU A 102 -6.92 -27.32 -11.44
C GLU A 102 -5.96 -26.47 -12.29
N VAL A 103 -5.97 -26.72 -13.60
CA VAL A 103 -5.21 -25.91 -14.55
C VAL A 103 -5.81 -24.50 -14.58
N PRO A 104 -5.01 -23.44 -14.37
CA PRO A 104 -5.49 -22.06 -14.46
C PRO A 104 -6.12 -21.77 -15.82
N TYR A 105 -7.16 -20.94 -15.83
CA TYR A 105 -7.71 -20.43 -17.08
C TYR A 105 -6.61 -19.68 -17.83
N PRO A 106 -6.42 -19.87 -19.15
CA PRO A 106 -5.35 -19.18 -19.86
C PRO A 106 -5.58 -17.66 -19.99
N GLU A 107 -6.84 -17.23 -20.01
CA GLU A 107 -7.26 -15.84 -20.09
C GLU A 107 -8.49 -15.60 -19.22
N LEU A 108 -8.48 -14.50 -18.49
CA LEU A 108 -9.60 -14.00 -17.71
C LEU A 108 -9.93 -12.56 -18.11
N LYS A 109 -11.19 -12.17 -17.93
CA LYS A 109 -11.68 -10.81 -18.10
C LYS A 109 -12.23 -10.24 -16.81
N MET A 110 -11.82 -9.02 -16.49
CA MET A 110 -12.38 -8.20 -15.42
C MET A 110 -12.41 -6.73 -15.86
N PHE A 111 -13.52 -6.03 -15.58
CA PHE A 111 -13.75 -4.65 -16.02
C PHE A 111 -13.52 -4.41 -17.53
N GLY A 112 -13.85 -5.40 -18.36
CA GLY A 112 -13.67 -5.35 -19.82
C GLY A 112 -12.23 -5.46 -20.30
N LYS A 113 -11.26 -5.70 -19.41
CA LYS A 113 -9.85 -5.96 -19.76
C LYS A 113 -9.55 -7.45 -19.72
N SER A 114 -8.71 -7.90 -20.66
CA SER A 114 -8.16 -9.25 -20.68
C SER A 114 -6.84 -9.32 -19.92
N TYR A 115 -6.70 -10.38 -19.13
CA TYR A 115 -5.51 -10.74 -18.39
C TYR A 115 -5.14 -12.19 -18.71
N TYR A 116 -3.86 -12.46 -18.92
CA TYR A 116 -3.33 -13.75 -19.37
C TYR A 116 -2.54 -14.40 -18.26
N PHE A 117 -2.79 -15.68 -18.03
CA PHE A 117 -2.11 -16.43 -16.97
C PHE A 117 -0.60 -16.41 -17.21
N GLU A 118 0.16 -16.12 -16.16
CA GLU A 118 1.62 -16.08 -16.20
C GLU A 118 2.23 -17.08 -15.22
N SER A 119 1.76 -17.06 -13.97
CA SER A 119 2.37 -17.88 -12.93
C SER A 119 1.38 -18.28 -11.85
N LYS A 120 1.78 -19.34 -11.13
CA LYS A 120 1.11 -19.84 -9.94
C LYS A 120 2.15 -19.95 -8.84
N THR A 121 1.80 -19.46 -7.65
CA THR A 121 2.62 -19.61 -6.45
C THR A 121 1.79 -20.25 -5.34
N GLU A 122 2.44 -21.01 -4.47
CA GLU A 122 1.87 -21.58 -3.25
C GLU A 122 2.79 -21.16 -2.10
N GLY A 123 2.21 -20.67 -1.00
CA GLY A 123 2.97 -20.23 0.16
C GLY A 123 2.10 -20.16 1.40
N SER A 124 2.70 -19.80 2.53
CA SER A 124 1.99 -19.55 3.78
C SER A 124 2.01 -18.04 4.07
N TYR A 125 0.88 -17.49 4.51
CA TYR A 125 0.85 -16.18 5.16
C TYR A 125 1.04 -16.38 6.66
N ASP A 126 2.00 -15.68 7.25
CA ASP A 126 2.21 -15.71 8.70
C ASP A 126 1.27 -14.72 9.38
N GLU A 127 0.28 -15.25 10.09
CA GLU A 127 -0.56 -14.48 11.01
C GLU A 127 -0.13 -14.77 12.46
N GLY A 128 1.10 -14.36 12.79
CA GLY A 128 1.67 -14.43 14.13
C GLY A 128 2.34 -15.78 14.45
N SER A 129 1.57 -16.78 14.88
CA SER A 129 2.09 -18.14 15.15
C SER A 129 1.51 -19.19 14.22
N ASN A 130 0.63 -18.78 13.31
CA ASN A 130 -0.10 -19.67 12.43
C ASN A 130 0.25 -19.32 10.99
N GLU A 131 0.84 -20.29 10.30
CA GLU A 131 1.01 -20.25 8.86
C GLU A 131 -0.29 -20.68 8.17
N ILE A 132 -0.92 -19.76 7.45
CA ILE A 132 -2.15 -20.02 6.70
C ILE A 132 -1.78 -20.24 5.23
N PRO A 133 -1.99 -21.44 4.65
CA PRO A 133 -1.60 -21.70 3.28
C PRO A 133 -2.48 -20.91 2.30
N ARG A 134 -1.88 -20.45 1.21
CA ARG A 134 -2.49 -19.62 0.19
C ARG A 134 -1.97 -20.05 -1.19
N ILE A 135 -2.87 -20.06 -2.17
CA ILE A 135 -2.53 -20.27 -3.58
C ILE A 135 -2.79 -18.97 -4.31
N THR A 136 -1.81 -18.49 -5.07
CA THR A 136 -1.95 -17.28 -5.89
C THR A 136 -1.84 -17.66 -7.37
N TRP A 137 -2.76 -17.16 -8.18
CA TRP A 137 -2.66 -17.17 -9.64
C TRP A 137 -2.50 -15.74 -10.15
N ASP A 138 -1.43 -15.51 -10.90
CA ASP A 138 -1.07 -14.22 -11.44
C ASP A 138 -1.37 -14.14 -12.93
N TYR A 139 -2.09 -13.08 -13.30
CA TYR A 139 -2.46 -12.80 -14.68
C TYR A 139 -2.04 -11.39 -15.07
N TRP A 140 -1.37 -11.24 -16.21
CA TRP A 140 -0.93 -9.93 -16.70
C TRP A 140 -1.73 -9.47 -17.90
N ASP A 141 -1.93 -8.16 -18.02
CA ASP A 141 -2.37 -7.60 -19.28
C ASP A 141 -1.28 -7.77 -20.36
N LYS A 142 -1.68 -7.72 -21.64
CA LYS A 142 -0.75 -7.95 -22.77
C LYS A 142 0.46 -7.00 -22.77
N ALA A 143 0.29 -5.81 -22.20
CA ALA A 143 1.34 -4.79 -22.14
C ALA A 143 2.24 -4.93 -20.90
N HIS A 144 1.97 -5.89 -20.02
CA HIS A 144 2.69 -6.15 -18.76
C HIS A 144 2.75 -4.91 -17.85
N ASN A 145 1.65 -4.16 -17.79
CA ASN A 145 1.52 -2.95 -16.97
C ASN A 145 0.59 -3.15 -15.78
N LYS A 146 -0.33 -4.13 -15.88
CA LYS A 146 -1.28 -4.46 -14.83
C LYS A 146 -1.31 -5.95 -14.59
N ASN A 147 -1.25 -6.31 -13.32
CA ASN A 147 -1.43 -7.67 -12.85
C ASN A 147 -2.78 -7.80 -12.13
N LEU A 148 -3.43 -8.93 -12.37
CA LEU A 148 -4.61 -9.42 -11.69
C LEU A 148 -4.16 -10.65 -10.90
N ALA A 149 -4.00 -10.49 -9.59
CA ALA A 149 -3.67 -11.57 -8.69
C ALA A 149 -4.96 -12.11 -8.06
N LEU A 150 -5.12 -13.42 -8.10
CA LEU A 150 -6.20 -14.15 -7.45
C LEU A 150 -5.59 -14.96 -6.33
N GLU A 151 -6.06 -14.77 -5.10
CA GLU A 151 -5.58 -15.49 -3.92
C GLU A 151 -6.71 -16.33 -3.34
N ALA A 152 -6.53 -17.65 -3.34
CA ALA A 152 -7.46 -18.59 -2.74
C ALA A 152 -6.98 -19.00 -1.35
N TRP A 153 -7.86 -18.85 -0.37
CA TRP A 153 -7.61 -19.18 1.03
C TRP A 153 -8.32 -20.49 1.44
N PRO A 154 -7.88 -21.16 2.52
CA PRO A 154 -8.41 -22.47 2.90
C PRO A 154 -9.88 -22.47 3.35
N ASN A 155 -10.37 -21.30 3.77
CA ASN A 155 -11.77 -21.06 4.14
C ASN A 155 -12.69 -20.90 2.91
N GLY A 156 -12.17 -20.99 1.69
CA GLY A 156 -12.92 -20.82 0.45
C GLY A 156 -13.07 -19.37 0.01
N GLU A 157 -12.39 -18.42 0.65
CA GLU A 157 -12.38 -17.01 0.22
C GLU A 157 -11.50 -16.80 -1.00
N LEU A 158 -11.94 -15.88 -1.87
CA LEU A 158 -11.16 -15.36 -2.98
C LEU A 158 -10.83 -13.89 -2.70
N HIS A 159 -9.55 -13.58 -2.55
CA HIS A 159 -9.09 -12.20 -2.57
C HIS A 159 -8.59 -11.88 -3.97
N VAL A 160 -8.98 -10.71 -4.48
CA VAL A 160 -8.68 -10.30 -5.86
C VAL A 160 -8.00 -8.96 -5.81
N TYR A 161 -6.80 -8.90 -6.36
CA TYR A 161 -6.01 -7.68 -6.40
C TYR A 161 -5.76 -7.27 -7.83
N VAL A 162 -5.83 -5.97 -8.09
CA VAL A 162 -5.28 -5.37 -9.31
C VAL A 162 -4.11 -4.52 -8.92
N SER A 163 -2.94 -4.87 -9.43
CA SER A 163 -1.72 -4.11 -9.24
C SER A 163 -1.30 -3.42 -10.54
N GLN A 164 -0.57 -2.32 -10.40
CA GLN A 164 0.07 -1.64 -11.51
C GLN A 164 1.51 -1.29 -11.14
N ILE A 165 2.39 -1.31 -12.14
CA ILE A 165 3.77 -0.88 -11.96
C ILE A 165 3.79 0.63 -11.66
N VAL A 166 4.54 1.02 -10.62
CA VAL A 166 4.75 2.41 -10.23
C VAL A 166 6.24 2.68 -10.05
N LYS A 167 6.63 3.96 -10.03
CA LYS A 167 8.01 4.35 -9.73
C LYS A 167 8.07 5.11 -8.41
N PRO A 168 9.07 4.88 -7.54
CA PRO A 168 9.23 5.63 -6.29
C PRO A 168 9.27 7.15 -6.48
N GLY A 169 9.76 7.61 -7.64
CA GLY A 169 9.80 9.04 -7.98
C GLY A 169 8.44 9.69 -8.21
N GLU A 170 7.38 8.90 -8.38
CA GLU A 170 6.00 9.39 -8.54
C GLU A 170 5.34 9.77 -7.21
N PHE A 171 5.96 9.40 -6.08
CA PHE A 171 5.45 9.67 -4.74
C PHE A 171 6.12 10.90 -4.13
N ALA A 172 5.32 11.77 -3.53
CA ALA A 172 5.80 12.92 -2.77
C ALA A 172 5.53 12.72 -1.27
N ILE A 173 6.55 12.85 -0.42
CA ILE A 173 6.38 12.78 1.03
C ILE A 173 5.75 14.08 1.52
N VAL A 174 4.62 13.97 2.23
CA VAL A 174 3.96 15.11 2.85
C VAL A 174 4.56 15.31 4.24
N LYS A 175 5.46 16.29 4.36
CA LYS A 175 5.98 16.70 5.67
C LYS A 175 4.88 17.45 6.43
N ASP A 176 4.69 17.12 7.70
CA ASP A 176 3.91 17.99 8.58
C ASP A 176 4.55 19.37 8.59
N SER A 177 3.79 20.40 8.21
CA SER A 177 4.16 21.77 8.50
C SER A 177 4.32 21.87 10.02
N ILE A 178 5.52 22.24 10.47
CA ILE A 178 5.93 22.44 11.87
C ILE A 178 4.72 22.87 12.72
N ASN A 179 4.43 22.04 13.73
CA ASN A 179 3.40 22.22 14.76
C ASN A 179 2.98 23.68 14.95
N LYS A 180 1.74 24.03 14.59
CA LYS A 180 1.11 25.31 14.98
C LYS A 180 1.14 25.53 16.50
N VAL A 181 1.31 24.45 17.27
CA VAL A 181 1.56 24.48 18.73
C VAL A 181 2.89 25.22 19.03
N ALA A 182 4.00 24.91 18.37
CA ALA A 182 5.27 25.62 18.61
C ALA A 182 5.19 27.13 18.30
N LEU A 183 4.34 27.53 17.35
CA LEU A 183 4.08 28.94 17.03
C LEU A 183 3.14 29.64 18.03
N GLN A 184 2.24 28.90 18.69
CA GLN A 184 1.41 29.43 19.79
C GLN A 184 2.22 29.62 21.08
N TRP A 185 3.13 28.70 21.40
CA TRP A 185 3.99 28.81 22.59
C TRP A 185 5.01 29.95 22.46
N THR A 186 5.58 30.20 21.27
CA THR A 186 6.46 31.35 21.04
C THR A 186 5.72 32.70 21.15
N ARG A 187 4.44 32.78 20.71
CA ARG A 187 3.61 33.97 20.92
C ARG A 187 3.22 34.20 22.39
N ALA A 188 2.96 33.13 23.14
CA ALA A 188 2.66 33.23 24.58
C ALA A 188 3.88 33.66 25.41
N VAL A 189 5.07 33.15 25.11
CA VAL A 189 6.30 33.50 25.83
C VAL A 189 6.75 34.94 25.53
N LEU A 190 6.61 35.41 24.28
CA LEU A 190 6.90 36.81 23.93
C LEU A 190 5.87 37.79 24.52
N GLY A 191 4.59 37.39 24.63
CA GLY A 191 3.55 38.19 25.29
C GLY A 191 3.77 38.33 26.81
N ALA A 192 4.19 37.25 27.48
CA ALA A 192 4.48 37.28 28.92
C ALA A 192 5.75 38.07 29.27
N ALA A 193 6.79 37.99 28.43
CA ALA A 193 8.02 38.79 28.59
C ALA A 193 7.77 40.30 28.40
N GLY A 194 6.89 40.68 27.46
CA GLY A 194 6.48 42.07 27.25
C GLY A 194 5.69 42.66 28.42
N ILE A 195 4.87 41.85 29.10
CA ILE A 195 4.10 42.29 30.28
C ILE A 195 5.00 42.41 31.52
N MET A 196 5.99 41.54 31.72
CA MET A 196 6.93 41.68 32.84
C MET A 196 7.80 42.94 32.76
N LEU A 197 8.22 43.36 31.56
CA LEU A 197 9.01 44.59 31.38
C LEU A 197 8.20 45.86 31.66
N LEU A 198 6.88 45.85 31.43
CA LEU A 198 5.98 46.96 31.77
C LEU A 198 5.74 47.08 33.29
N VAL A 199 5.67 45.97 34.02
CA VAL A 199 5.45 45.97 35.48
C VAL A 199 6.71 46.40 36.25
N VAL A 200 7.90 46.08 35.75
CA VAL A 200 9.18 46.56 36.34
C VAL A 200 9.42 48.03 36.00
N GLY A 201 9.01 48.51 34.82
CA GLY A 201 9.10 49.93 34.45
C GLY A 201 8.19 50.84 35.29
N CYS A 202 6.99 50.40 35.66
CA CYS A 202 6.07 51.19 36.47
C CYS A 202 6.44 51.24 37.97
N SER A 203 7.21 50.28 38.48
CA SER A 203 7.63 50.26 39.89
C SER A 203 8.86 51.12 40.18
N MET A 204 9.60 51.56 39.16
CA MET A 204 10.72 52.50 39.32
C MET A 204 10.30 53.98 39.36
N PHE A 205 9.03 54.32 39.10
CA PHE A 205 8.53 55.71 39.16
C PHE A 205 7.79 56.07 40.47
N ILE A 206 7.67 55.14 41.42
CA ILE A 206 6.95 55.37 42.68
C ILE A 206 7.90 55.64 43.87
N TYR A 207 9.22 55.49 43.67
CA TYR A 207 10.26 55.76 44.67
C TYR A 207 11.41 56.65 44.15
N GLY A 208 11.06 57.68 43.38
CA GLY A 208 11.97 58.76 42.98
C GLY A 208 11.48 60.11 43.47
#